data_AF-A0A836RC64-F1
#
_entry.id   AF-A0A836RC64-F1
#
_cell.length_a   1.000
_cell.length_b   1.000
_cell.length_c   1.000
_cell.angle_alpha   90.00
_cell.angle_beta   90.00
_cell.angle_gamma   90.00
#
_symmetry.space_group_name_H-M   'P 1'
#
loop_
_entity.id
_entity.type
_entity.pdbx_description
1 polymer ?
#
loop_
_entity_poly.entity_id
_entity_poly.type
_entity_poly.pdbx_seq_one_letter_code
_entity_poly.pdbx_strand_id
1 'polypeptide(L)' 'MRELKYVGKNAIRIDGLEKITGAAKYVDDLDFGPSLLYIAVLESPYAHAKIKSIDTSEAENMPGVR' A
#
# COMPACT_ATOMS: atom_id res chain seq x y z
N MET A 1 13.58 -35.75 -23.12
CA MET A 1 13.33 -34.30 -22.89
C MET A 1 14.67 -33.60 -22.79
N ARG A 2 14.81 -32.36 -23.31
CA ARG A 2 16.08 -31.63 -23.21
C ARG A 2 16.30 -31.19 -21.76
N GLU A 3 17.52 -31.34 -21.27
CA GLU A 3 17.90 -30.76 -19.99
C GLU A 3 17.95 -29.24 -20.11
N LEU A 4 17.24 -28.55 -19.23
CA LEU A 4 17.13 -27.09 -19.22
C LEU A 4 18.01 -26.50 -18.12
N LYS A 5 18.72 -25.42 -18.45
CA LYS A 5 19.68 -24.76 -17.55
C LYS A 5 19.04 -24.24 -16.26
N TYR A 6 17.80 -23.78 -16.32
CA TYR A 6 17.13 -23.09 -15.20
C TYR A 6 15.82 -23.77 -14.75
N VAL A 7 15.09 -24.40 -15.67
CA VAL A 7 13.78 -25.00 -15.35
C VAL A 7 13.98 -26.28 -14.55
N GLY A 8 13.29 -26.39 -13.40
CA GLY A 8 13.35 -27.55 -12.52
C GLY A 8 14.59 -27.62 -11.61
N LYS A 9 15.38 -26.55 -11.54
CA LYS A 9 16.56 -26.45 -10.65
C LYS A 9 16.25 -25.55 -9.46
N ASN A 10 16.84 -25.85 -8.29
CA ASN A 10 16.77 -24.95 -7.13
C ASN A 10 17.60 -23.70 -7.44
N ALA A 11 16.94 -22.55 -7.53
CA ALA A 11 17.60 -21.27 -7.78
C ALA A 11 17.51 -20.39 -6.53
N ILE A 12 18.60 -19.65 -6.25
CA ILE A 12 18.58 -18.59 -5.25
C ILE A 12 17.78 -17.43 -5.83
N ARG A 13 16.77 -16.97 -5.09
CA ARG A 13 15.98 -15.80 -5.46
C ARG A 13 16.82 -14.54 -5.30
N ILE A 14 16.85 -13.70 -6.34
CA ILE A 14 17.57 -12.43 -6.33
C ILE A 14 17.10 -11.50 -5.19
N ASP A 15 15.82 -11.56 -4.84
CA ASP A 15 15.18 -10.76 -3.79
C ASP A 15 15.07 -11.51 -2.46
N GLY A 16 15.57 -12.74 -2.38
CA GLY A 16 15.34 -13.63 -1.25
C GLY A 16 15.98 -13.12 0.03
N LEU A 17 17.24 -12.69 -0.05
CA LEU A 17 17.99 -12.24 1.12
C LEU A 17 17.36 -10.98 1.75
N GLU A 18 17.08 -9.96 0.95
CA GLU A 18 16.51 -8.70 1.47
C GLU A 18 15.14 -8.91 2.13
N LYS A 19 14.34 -9.84 1.59
CA LYS A 19 13.01 -10.15 2.13
C LYS A 19 13.07 -10.90 3.46
N ILE A 20 14.00 -11.85 3.62
CA ILE A 20 14.11 -12.62 4.87
C ILE A 20 14.84 -11.87 5.98
N THR A 21 15.68 -10.88 5.63
CA THR A 21 16.40 -10.06 6.61
C THR A 21 15.64 -8.80 7.05
N GLY A 22 14.54 -8.46 6.36
CA GLY A 22 13.81 -7.21 6.57
C GLY A 22 14.52 -5.98 5.98
N ALA A 23 15.53 -6.19 5.12
CA ALA A 23 16.23 -5.09 4.43
C ALA A 23 15.44 -4.57 3.22
N ALA A 24 14.52 -5.37 2.67
CA ALA A 24 13.65 -4.94 1.59
C ALA A 24 12.68 -3.86 2.08
N LYS A 25 12.68 -2.70 1.40
CA LYS A 25 11.72 -1.63 1.65
C LYS A 25 10.48 -1.84 0.78
N TYR A 26 9.31 -1.83 1.41
CA TYR A 26 8.01 -1.80 0.78
C TYR A 26 7.44 -0.38 0.79
N VAL A 27 6.28 -0.18 0.14
CA VAL A 27 5.65 1.14 -0.01
C VAL A 27 5.42 1.81 1.35
N ASP A 28 5.04 1.05 2.36
CA ASP A 28 4.77 1.56 3.71
C ASP A 28 6.05 1.90 4.50
N ASP A 29 7.22 1.43 4.04
CA ASP A 29 8.53 1.75 4.65
C ASP A 29 9.14 3.04 4.07
N LEU A 30 8.48 3.65 3.07
CA LEU A 30 8.97 4.85 2.41
C LEU A 30 8.65 6.09 3.26
N ASP A 31 9.71 6.83 3.62
CA ASP A 31 9.59 8.14 4.27
C ASP A 31 9.62 9.25 3.21
N PHE A 32 8.56 10.06 3.18
CA PHE A 32 8.40 11.21 2.28
C PHE A 32 8.59 12.56 3.01
N GLY A 33 9.02 12.53 4.28
CA GLY A 33 9.28 13.70 5.09
C GLY A 33 8.05 14.30 5.78
N PRO A 34 8.23 15.45 6.46
CA PRO A 34 7.21 16.00 7.39
C PRO A 34 5.95 16.53 6.71
N SER A 35 5.96 16.68 5.38
CA SER A 35 4.82 17.17 4.59
C SER A 35 3.93 16.05 4.04
N LEU A 36 4.27 14.78 4.31
CA LEU A 36 3.43 13.65 3.92
C LEU A 36 2.04 13.77 4.55
N LEU A 37 1.01 13.80 3.73
CA LEU A 37 -0.37 13.71 4.19
C LEU A 37 -0.76 12.23 4.32
N TYR A 38 -1.49 11.93 5.38
CA TYR A 38 -2.11 10.63 5.58
C TYR A 38 -3.56 10.70 5.12
N ILE A 39 -4.06 9.60 4.56
CA ILE A 39 -5.45 9.51 4.09
C ILE A 39 -6.25 8.59 4.99
N ALA A 40 -7.53 8.92 5.17
CA ALA A 40 -8.54 8.03 5.70
C ALA A 40 -9.71 8.01 4.71
N VAL A 41 -10.21 6.82 4.38
CA VAL A 41 -11.27 6.65 3.38
C VAL A 41 -12.59 6.40 4.10
N LEU A 42 -13.60 7.24 3.80
CA LEU A 42 -14.99 6.99 4.18
C LEU A 42 -15.67 6.21 3.06
N GLU A 43 -16.06 4.98 3.35
CA GLU A 43 -16.70 4.09 2.37
C GLU A 43 -18.23 4.11 2.50
N SER A 44 -18.92 3.71 1.41
CA SER A 44 -20.38 3.56 1.42
C SER A 44 -20.78 2.39 2.32
N PRO A 45 -21.71 2.57 3.28
CA PRO A 45 -22.27 1.46 4.04
C PRO A 45 -23.30 0.65 3.23
N TYR A 46 -23.65 1.09 2.02
CA TYR A 46 -24.64 0.45 1.15
C TYR A 46 -23.99 -0.12 -0.11
N ALA A 47 -24.41 -1.33 -0.50
CA ALA A 47 -23.94 -2.00 -1.72
C ALA A 47 -24.33 -1.25 -3.02
N HIS A 48 -25.46 -0.53 -3.01
CA HIS A 48 -25.88 0.33 -4.11
C HIS A 48 -26.70 1.51 -3.59
N ALA A 49 -26.24 2.72 -3.86
CA ALA A 49 -26.92 3.95 -3.49
C ALA A 49 -26.53 5.08 -4.45
N LYS A 50 -27.39 6.11 -4.55
CA LYS A 50 -27.07 7.35 -5.24
C LYS A 50 -26.59 8.38 -4.21
N ILE A 51 -25.36 8.90 -4.38
CA ILE A 51 -24.84 10.00 -3.57
C ILE A 51 -25.66 11.26 -3.90
N LYS A 52 -26.32 11.84 -2.89
CA LYS A 52 -27.08 13.09 -3.02
C LYS A 52 -26.28 14.30 -2.59
N SER A 53 -25.45 14.14 -1.55
CA SER A 53 -24.63 15.18 -0.96
C SER A 53 -23.48 14.55 -0.16
N ILE A 54 -22.43 15.33 0.08
CA ILE A 54 -21.32 15.03 0.99
C ILE A 54 -21.12 16.30 1.83
N ASP A 55 -21.01 16.16 3.14
CA ASP A 55 -20.71 17.26 4.06
C ASP A 55 -19.40 16.94 4.78
N THR A 56 -18.38 17.77 4.54
CA THR A 56 -17.03 17.64 5.11
C THR A 56 -16.78 18.62 6.24
N SER A 57 -17.77 19.44 6.62
CA SER A 57 -17.58 20.57 7.55
C SER A 57 -17.03 20.13 8.90
N GLU A 58 -17.48 19.01 9.45
CA GLU A 58 -16.92 18.47 10.70
C GLU A 58 -15.46 18.07 10.54
N ALA A 59 -15.13 17.32 9.48
CA ALA A 59 -13.78 16.84 9.22
C ALA A 59 -12.79 17.99 8.99
N GLU A 60 -13.19 19.03 8.23
CA GLU A 60 -12.36 20.22 7.96
C GLU A 60 -12.02 21.01 9.24
N ASN A 61 -12.86 20.92 10.28
CA ASN A 61 -12.62 21.57 11.57
C ASN A 61 -11.77 20.72 12.53
N MET A 62 -11.42 19.47 12.17
CA MET A 62 -10.62 18.60 13.03
C MET A 62 -9.13 18.99 12.99
N PRO A 63 -8.43 19.00 14.14
CA PRO A 63 -7.00 19.24 14.19
C PRO A 63 -6.21 18.25 13.31
N GLY A 64 -5.35 18.77 12.44
CA GLY A 64 -4.46 17.98 11.59
C GLY A 64 -5.05 17.53 10.25
N VAL A 65 -6.33 17.79 9.98
CA VAL A 65 -6.93 17.62 8.65
C VAL A 65 -6.46 18.75 7.73
N ARG A 66 -6.14 18.41 6.47
CA ARG A 66 -5.61 19.33 5.44
C ARG A 66 -6.27 19.08 4.09
#